data_AF-A0K118-F1
#
_entry.id   AF-A0K118-F1
#
_cell.length_a   1.000
_cell.length_b   1.000
_cell.length_c   1.000
_cell.angle_alpha   90.00
_cell.angle_beta   90.00
_cell.angle_gamma   90.00
#
_symmetry.space_group_name_H-M   'P 1'
#
loop_
_entity.id
_entity.type
_entity.pdbx_description
1 polymer ?
#
loop_
_entity_poly.entity_id
_entity_poly.type
_entity_poly.pdbx_seq_one_letter_code
_entity_poly.pdbx_strand_id
1 'polypeptide(L)'
;MNVPLWAWLAVLGFIVLMLAVDLFAHRKAHVIGVREAALWSAVWVAFGVGFGALVWRIYGAEFGQQYFAGYLIEKSLAVDNVFIWAIIFTYFAVPREYQHRVLFFGVLGALVFRGIFIAAGSAIIASAGWVLYLFAAFLLYTGYQMIRHRNEHLDPEKSKALALFRRRVPMTEDFHGQRFLIRKRGALLATPLLAVLVLVEVTDIIFAVDSIPAIFAVTDEVFLVFTANAFAILGLRAMYFLLADLIHRFIYLKIGLALVLIWVGIKMLLKIDIYYIPTPVSLAVIATILGVSIAASLWVTRGQARHALPAPQNPPFGTASAEEIEALEPLWRRPGKKSVRT
;
A
#
# COMPACT_ATOMS: atom_id res chain seq x y z
N MET A 1 -9.42 22.88 10.69
CA MET A 1 -9.17 22.24 11.99
C MET A 1 -7.83 22.75 12.50
N ASN A 2 -7.73 23.37 13.68
CA ASN A 2 -6.43 23.78 14.21
C ASN A 2 -5.82 22.60 14.99
N VAL A 3 -4.83 21.94 14.38
CA VAL A 3 -4.15 20.79 14.98
C VAL A 3 -2.82 21.25 15.56
N PRO A 4 -2.63 21.18 16.89
CA PRO A 4 -1.39 21.59 17.50
C PRO A 4 -0.25 20.63 17.13
N LEU A 5 0.98 21.16 17.07
CA LEU A 5 2.16 20.38 16.68
C LEU A 5 2.36 19.11 17.52
N TRP A 6 2.01 19.15 18.82
CA TRP A 6 2.13 17.98 19.68
C TRP A 6 1.24 16.82 19.23
N ALA A 7 0.08 17.08 18.61
CA ALA A 7 -0.82 16.04 18.13
C ALA A 7 -0.22 15.35 16.89
N TRP A 8 0.44 16.10 16.01
CA TRP A 8 1.24 15.55 14.92
C TRP A 8 2.36 14.67 15.44
N LEU A 9 3.16 15.17 16.38
CA LEU A 9 4.26 14.42 16.98
C LEU A 9 3.78 13.16 17.71
N ALA A 10 2.64 13.23 18.41
CA ALA A 10 2.04 12.09 19.09
C ALA A 10 1.61 11.01 18.09
N VAL A 11 0.96 11.38 16.99
CA VAL A 11 0.56 10.41 15.96
C VAL A 11 1.77 9.82 15.25
N LEU A 12 2.75 10.64 14.85
CA LEU A 12 3.97 10.14 14.23
C LEU A 12 4.75 9.22 15.16
N GLY A 13 4.88 9.59 16.43
CA GLY A 13 5.48 8.74 17.47
C GLY A 13 4.73 7.43 17.65
N PHE A 14 3.40 7.46 17.63
CA PHE A 14 2.56 6.26 17.68
C PHE A 14 2.78 5.37 16.45
N ILE A 15 2.79 5.93 15.24
CA ILE A 15 3.06 5.17 14.01
C ILE A 15 4.45 4.51 14.06
N VAL A 16 5.48 5.26 14.46
CA VAL A 16 6.84 4.72 14.61
C VAL A 16 6.87 3.60 15.64
N LEU A 17 6.18 3.77 16.78
CA LEU A 17 6.07 2.73 17.80
C LEU A 17 5.37 1.47 17.25
N MET A 18 4.27 1.63 16.52
CA MET A 18 3.55 0.51 15.91
C MET A 18 4.41 -0.23 14.89
N LEU A 19 5.14 0.49 14.03
CA LEU A 19 6.07 -0.09 13.07
C LEU A 19 7.24 -0.82 13.77
N ALA A 20 7.75 -0.27 14.87
CA ALA A 20 8.76 -0.93 15.68
C ALA A 20 8.20 -2.23 16.29
N VAL A 21 7.02 -2.20 16.91
CA VAL A 21 6.35 -3.39 17.46
C VAL A 21 6.14 -4.44 16.37
N ASP A 22 5.69 -4.01 15.18
CA ASP A 22 5.47 -4.89 14.05
C ASP A 22 6.74 -5.62 13.60
N LEU A 23 7.85 -4.88 13.51
CA LEU A 23 9.17 -5.39 13.17
C LEU A 23 9.71 -6.35 14.24
N PHE A 24 9.55 -6.01 15.52
CA PHE A 24 10.00 -6.86 16.64
C PHE A 24 9.20 -8.16 16.74
N ALA A 25 7.89 -8.10 16.54
CA ALA A 25 7.01 -9.27 16.60
C ALA A 25 7.32 -10.27 15.47
N HIS A 26 7.78 -9.80 14.31
CA HIS A 26 7.98 -10.63 13.11
C HIS A 26 9.44 -10.70 12.67
N ARG A 27 10.38 -10.51 13.60
CA ARG A 27 11.83 -10.53 13.33
C ARG A 27 12.36 -11.88 12.81
N LYS A 28 11.61 -12.98 13.00
CA LYS A 28 11.98 -14.30 12.52
C LYS A 28 11.22 -14.60 11.23
N ALA A 29 11.94 -15.08 10.21
CA ALA A 29 11.34 -15.54 8.97
C ALA A 29 10.46 -16.78 9.26
N HIS A 30 9.15 -16.55 9.38
CA HIS A 30 8.14 -17.58 9.57
C HIS A 30 6.96 -17.28 8.64
N VAL A 31 6.32 -18.32 8.12
CA VAL A 31 5.13 -18.20 7.28
C VAL A 31 3.92 -17.88 8.16
N ILE A 32 3.48 -16.63 8.15
CA ILE A 32 2.33 -16.17 8.93
C ILE A 32 1.08 -16.98 8.54
N GLY A 33 0.47 -17.65 9.52
CA GLY A 33 -0.76 -18.40 9.33
C GLY A 33 -1.98 -17.50 9.20
N VAL A 34 -3.07 -18.00 8.60
CA VAL A 34 -4.28 -17.19 8.34
C VAL A 34 -4.92 -16.63 9.63
N ARG A 35 -4.92 -17.40 10.72
CA ARG A 35 -5.47 -16.95 12.02
C ARG A 35 -4.65 -15.80 12.61
N GLU A 36 -3.34 -15.90 12.51
CA GLU A 36 -2.41 -14.86 12.96
C GLU A 36 -2.56 -13.60 12.09
N ALA A 37 -2.59 -13.76 10.76
CA ALA A 37 -2.84 -12.66 9.82
C ALA A 37 -4.18 -11.96 10.08
N ALA A 38 -5.24 -12.71 10.37
CA ALA A 38 -6.56 -12.18 10.73
C ALA A 38 -6.52 -11.39 12.05
N LEU A 39 -5.86 -11.91 13.08
CA LEU A 39 -5.71 -11.22 14.36
C LEU A 39 -4.95 -9.90 14.19
N TRP A 40 -3.79 -9.93 13.53
CA TRP A 40 -3.02 -8.71 13.26
C TRP A 40 -3.82 -7.72 12.42
N SER A 41 -4.51 -8.19 11.38
CA SER A 41 -5.38 -7.33 10.56
C SER A 41 -6.47 -6.67 11.40
N ALA A 42 -7.12 -7.42 12.29
CA ALA A 42 -8.12 -6.89 13.21
C ALA A 42 -7.54 -5.83 14.17
N VAL A 43 -6.35 -6.06 14.72
CA VAL A 43 -5.64 -5.09 15.57
C VAL A 43 -5.36 -3.80 14.80
N TRP A 44 -4.83 -3.88 13.58
CA TRP A 44 -4.57 -2.70 12.75
C TRP A 44 -5.85 -1.93 12.40
N VAL A 45 -6.92 -2.63 12.06
CA VAL A 45 -8.23 -2.02 11.81
C VAL A 45 -8.78 -1.36 13.08
N ALA A 46 -8.64 -2.00 14.24
CA ALA A 46 -9.08 -1.44 15.51
C ALA A 46 -8.34 -0.15 15.86
N PHE A 47 -7.04 -0.03 15.56
CA PHE A 47 -6.31 1.22 15.73
C PHE A 47 -6.83 2.33 14.80
N GLY A 48 -7.06 2.03 13.52
CA GLY A 48 -7.61 3.01 12.58
C GLY A 48 -9.02 3.47 12.97
N VAL A 49 -9.88 2.55 13.39
CA VAL A 49 -11.24 2.87 13.86
C VAL A 49 -11.22 3.62 15.19
N GLY A 50 -10.37 3.19 16.13
CA GLY A 50 -10.19 3.83 17.43
C GLY A 50 -9.67 5.25 17.31
N PHE A 51 -8.74 5.51 16.39
CA PHE A 51 -8.31 6.86 16.08
C PHE A 51 -9.44 7.71 15.49
N GLY A 52 -10.27 7.16 14.61
CA GLY A 52 -11.46 7.85 14.10
C GLY A 52 -12.47 8.20 15.18
N ALA A 53 -12.69 7.30 16.15
CA ALA A 53 -13.52 7.57 17.31
C ALA A 53 -12.93 8.68 18.21
N LEU A 54 -11.60 8.73 18.34
CA LEU A 54 -10.89 9.80 19.04
C LEU A 54 -11.08 11.14 18.34
N VAL A 55 -10.93 11.19 17.02
CA VAL A 55 -11.18 12.39 16.20
C VAL A 55 -12.63 12.85 16.39
N TRP A 56 -13.59 11.94 16.30
CA TRP A 56 -15.01 12.24 16.49
C TRP A 56 -15.28 12.84 17.88
N ARG A 57 -14.66 12.29 18.93
CA ARG A 57 -14.84 12.76 20.30
C ARG A 57 -14.20 14.12 20.55
N ILE A 58 -13.01 14.37 20.02
CA ILE A 58 -12.23 15.59 20.31
C ILE A 58 -12.64 16.74 19.38
N TYR A 59 -12.79 16.46 18.09
CA TYR A 59 -13.02 17.48 17.05
C TYR A 59 -14.48 17.51 16.57
N GLY A 60 -15.32 16.56 17.00
CA GLY A 60 -16.75 16.54 16.70
C GLY A 60 -17.13 15.67 15.51
N ALA A 61 -18.45 15.57 15.28
CA ALA A 61 -19.02 14.65 14.30
C ALA A 61 -18.60 14.97 12.86
N GLU A 62 -18.42 16.25 12.51
CA GLU A 62 -18.04 16.66 11.16
C GLU A 62 -16.68 16.06 10.74
N PHE A 63 -15.63 16.32 11.52
CA PHE A 63 -14.29 15.79 11.26
C PHE A 63 -14.21 14.27 11.47
N GLY A 64 -14.97 13.72 12.42
CA GLY A 64 -15.07 12.28 12.61
C GLY A 64 -15.62 11.57 11.36
N GLN A 65 -16.70 12.09 10.77
CA GLN A 65 -17.28 11.55 9.54
C GLN A 65 -16.32 11.67 8.35
N GLN A 66 -15.64 12.81 8.23
CA GLN A 66 -14.63 13.03 7.20
C GLN A 66 -13.47 12.02 7.32
N TYR A 67 -12.97 11.80 8.54
CA TYR A 67 -11.95 10.79 8.81
C TYR A 67 -12.43 9.39 8.40
N PHE A 68 -13.61 8.96 8.82
CA PHE A 68 -14.12 7.63 8.49
C PHE A 68 -14.37 7.44 6.99
N ALA A 69 -14.84 8.48 6.30
CA ALA A 69 -15.00 8.46 4.86
C ALA A 69 -13.65 8.34 4.14
N GLY A 70 -12.65 9.15 4.54
CA GLY A 70 -11.29 9.04 4.02
C GLY A 70 -10.66 7.67 4.32
N TYR A 71 -10.78 7.19 5.55
CA TYR A 71 -10.26 5.90 5.99
C TYR A 71 -10.88 4.74 5.22
N LEU A 72 -12.19 4.74 4.96
CA LEU A 72 -12.84 3.69 4.16
C LEU A 72 -12.38 3.71 2.70
N ILE A 73 -12.27 4.89 2.08
CA ILE A 73 -11.76 5.02 0.70
C ILE A 73 -10.34 4.47 0.64
N GLU A 74 -9.46 4.95 1.51
CA GLU A 74 -8.04 4.55 1.53
C GLU A 74 -7.89 3.07 1.86
N LYS A 75 -8.65 2.54 2.83
CA LYS A 75 -8.60 1.13 3.20
C LYS A 75 -9.02 0.24 2.03
N SER A 76 -10.01 0.67 1.25
CA SER A 76 -10.54 -0.09 0.14
C SER A 76 -9.57 -0.10 -1.04
N LEU A 77 -9.02 1.07 -1.39
CA LEU A 77 -7.98 1.18 -2.43
C LEU A 77 -6.72 0.41 -2.03
N ALA A 78 -6.34 0.43 -0.75
CA ALA A 78 -5.20 -0.33 -0.27
C ALA A 78 -5.38 -1.86 -0.40
N VAL A 79 -6.61 -2.39 -0.38
CA VAL A 79 -6.85 -3.82 -0.68
C VAL A 79 -6.53 -4.15 -2.14
N ASP A 80 -6.76 -3.24 -3.09
CA ASP A 80 -6.34 -3.42 -4.49
C ASP A 80 -4.81 -3.46 -4.61
N ASN A 81 -4.10 -2.60 -3.86
CA ASN A 81 -2.64 -2.64 -3.79
C ASN A 81 -2.13 -4.02 -3.34
N VAL A 82 -2.78 -4.62 -2.34
CA VAL A 82 -2.44 -5.98 -1.86
C VAL A 82 -2.57 -7.02 -2.98
N PHE A 83 -3.57 -6.91 -3.85
CA PHE A 83 -3.71 -7.80 -5.00
C PHE A 83 -2.60 -7.60 -6.02
N ILE A 84 -2.21 -6.35 -6.30
CA ILE A 84 -1.05 -6.11 -7.18
C ILE A 84 0.24 -6.64 -6.56
N TRP A 85 0.45 -6.48 -5.26
CA TRP A 85 1.62 -7.04 -4.58
C TRP A 85 1.68 -8.57 -4.74
N ALA A 86 0.55 -9.26 -4.63
CA ALA A 86 0.49 -10.70 -4.82
C ALA A 86 0.83 -11.10 -6.26
N ILE A 87 0.30 -10.38 -7.26
CA ILE A 87 0.65 -10.61 -8.67
C ILE A 87 2.16 -10.42 -8.88
N ILE A 88 2.74 -9.34 -8.34
CA ILE A 88 4.17 -9.08 -8.41
C ILE A 88 4.97 -10.23 -7.77
N PHE A 89 4.64 -10.62 -6.54
CA PHE A 89 5.38 -11.68 -5.83
C PHE A 89 5.24 -13.04 -6.48
N THR A 90 4.06 -13.38 -6.99
CA THR A 90 3.86 -14.62 -7.74
C THR A 90 4.65 -14.61 -9.03
N TYR A 91 4.61 -13.52 -9.80
CA TYR A 91 5.32 -13.41 -11.08
C TYR A 91 6.84 -13.57 -10.91
N PHE A 92 7.43 -12.93 -9.89
CA PHE A 92 8.87 -13.06 -9.60
C PHE A 92 9.21 -14.29 -8.74
N ALA A 93 8.23 -15.14 -8.41
CA ALA A 93 8.37 -16.28 -7.52
C ALA A 93 9.11 -15.95 -6.20
N VAL A 94 8.78 -14.80 -5.59
CA VAL A 94 9.43 -14.33 -4.37
C VAL A 94 9.14 -15.31 -3.23
N PRO A 95 10.17 -15.91 -2.60
CA PRO A 95 9.98 -16.83 -1.49
C PRO A 95 9.16 -16.20 -0.35
N ARG A 96 8.17 -16.94 0.18
CA ARG A 96 7.22 -16.42 1.20
C ARG A 96 7.92 -15.85 2.43
N GLU A 97 9.07 -16.38 2.79
CA GLU A 97 9.92 -15.91 3.90
C GLU A 97 10.55 -14.52 3.69
N TYR A 98 10.66 -14.05 2.43
CA TYR A 98 11.22 -12.74 2.09
C TYR A 98 10.14 -11.69 1.83
N GLN A 99 8.92 -12.12 1.49
CA GLN A 99 7.80 -11.22 1.20
C GLN A 99 7.51 -10.28 2.36
N HIS A 100 7.58 -10.77 3.61
CA HIS A 100 7.40 -9.95 4.82
C HIS A 100 8.28 -8.69 4.79
N ARG A 101 9.55 -8.87 4.45
CA ARG A 101 10.53 -7.78 4.43
C ARG A 101 10.22 -6.78 3.33
N VAL A 102 9.86 -7.25 2.14
CA VAL A 102 9.47 -6.35 1.05
C VAL A 102 8.23 -5.55 1.42
N LEU A 103 7.22 -6.20 2.00
CA LEU A 103 5.99 -5.54 2.44
C LEU A 103 6.24 -4.51 3.54
N PHE A 104 7.11 -4.80 4.50
CA PHE A 104 7.45 -3.86 5.58
C PHE A 104 8.09 -2.59 5.04
N PHE A 105 9.12 -2.73 4.20
CA PHE A 105 9.76 -1.58 3.57
C PHE A 105 8.83 -0.88 2.57
N GLY A 106 7.97 -1.66 1.88
CA GLY A 106 6.90 -1.19 1.01
C GLY A 106 5.94 -0.23 1.70
N VAL A 107 5.41 -0.63 2.86
CA VAL A 107 4.53 0.24 3.67
C VAL A 107 5.25 1.48 4.18
N LEU A 108 6.53 1.34 4.57
CA LEU A 108 7.32 2.47 5.04
C LEU A 108 7.56 3.49 3.92
N GLY A 109 7.96 3.05 2.73
CA GLY A 109 8.16 3.93 1.58
C GLY A 109 6.85 4.54 1.11
N ALA A 110 5.78 3.75 1.02
CA ALA A 110 4.43 4.23 0.71
C ALA A 110 3.98 5.35 1.67
N LEU A 111 4.20 5.20 2.98
CA LEU A 111 3.87 6.24 3.97
C LEU A 111 4.65 7.54 3.71
N VAL A 112 5.94 7.44 3.39
CA VAL A 112 6.78 8.61 3.08
C VAL A 112 6.31 9.30 1.80
N PHE A 113 6.15 8.55 0.70
CA PHE A 113 5.74 9.10 -0.58
C PHE A 113 4.32 9.69 -0.53
N ARG A 114 3.39 9.03 0.16
CA ARG A 114 2.05 9.58 0.38
C ARG A 114 2.11 10.84 1.22
N GLY A 115 2.94 10.90 2.28
CA GLY A 115 3.16 12.13 3.03
C GLY A 115 3.64 13.29 2.13
N ILE A 116 4.59 13.02 1.23
CA ILE A 116 5.08 14.01 0.25
C ILE A 116 3.95 14.46 -0.69
N PHE A 117 3.19 13.53 -1.26
CA PHE A 117 2.11 13.87 -2.19
C PHE A 117 0.94 14.57 -1.51
N ILE A 118 0.62 14.25 -0.25
CA ILE A 118 -0.40 14.94 0.53
C ILE A 118 0.04 16.38 0.79
N ALA A 119 1.29 16.59 1.19
CA ALA A 119 1.84 17.93 1.39
C ALA A 119 1.85 18.74 0.08
N ALA A 120 2.30 18.13 -1.02
CA ALA A 120 2.32 18.76 -2.35
C ALA A 120 0.90 19.06 -2.85
N GLY A 121 -0.01 18.08 -2.75
CA GLY A 121 -1.41 18.22 -3.17
C GLY A 121 -2.14 19.30 -2.39
N SER A 122 -1.93 19.37 -1.07
CA SER A 122 -2.48 20.45 -0.24
C SER A 122 -1.97 21.83 -0.66
N ALA A 123 -0.66 21.97 -0.93
CA ALA A 123 -0.09 23.23 -1.39
C ALA A 123 -0.62 23.66 -2.78
N ILE A 124 -0.86 22.69 -3.66
CA ILE A 124 -1.43 22.94 -4.99
C ILE A 124 -2.90 23.37 -4.87
N ILE A 125 -3.71 22.67 -4.08
CA ILE A 125 -5.13 23.03 -3.86
C ILE A 125 -5.24 24.43 -3.24
N ALA A 126 -4.38 24.75 -2.26
CA ALA A 126 -4.37 26.05 -1.62
C ALA A 126 -4.02 27.21 -2.58
N SER A 127 -3.20 26.95 -3.61
CA SER A 127 -2.83 27.97 -4.59
C SER A 127 -3.81 28.07 -5.77
N ALA A 128 -4.54 26.99 -6.08
CA ALA A 128 -5.40 26.93 -7.27
C ALA A 128 -6.66 26.07 -7.05
N GLY A 129 -7.77 26.71 -6.71
CA GLY A 129 -9.06 26.02 -6.52
C GLY A 129 -9.57 25.26 -7.76
N TRP A 130 -9.17 25.67 -8.96
CA TRP A 130 -9.55 24.97 -10.20
C TRP A 130 -8.96 23.55 -10.30
N VAL A 131 -7.93 23.23 -9.51
CA VAL A 131 -7.31 21.90 -9.47
C VAL A 131 -8.32 20.84 -9.00
N LEU A 132 -9.35 21.22 -8.24
CA LEU A 132 -10.43 20.31 -7.89
C LEU A 132 -11.22 19.82 -9.11
N TYR A 133 -11.39 20.62 -10.17
CA TYR A 133 -11.98 20.13 -11.42
C TYR A 133 -11.08 19.10 -12.09
N LEU A 134 -9.76 19.34 -12.09
CA LEU A 134 -8.79 18.40 -12.64
C LEU A 134 -8.82 17.06 -11.88
N PHE A 135 -8.86 17.12 -10.55
CA PHE A 135 -8.96 15.96 -9.69
C PHE A 135 -10.28 15.21 -9.89
N ALA A 136 -11.41 15.93 -9.99
CA ALA A 136 -12.69 15.31 -10.28
C ALA A 136 -12.68 14.60 -11.65
N ALA A 137 -12.23 15.28 -12.71
CA ALA A 137 -12.11 14.69 -14.04
C ALA A 137 -11.18 13.48 -14.06
N PHE A 138 -10.06 13.56 -13.34
CA PHE A 138 -9.11 12.48 -13.19
C PHE A 138 -9.74 11.25 -12.52
N LEU A 139 -10.45 11.42 -11.39
CA LEU A 139 -11.14 10.33 -10.69
C LEU A 139 -12.23 9.65 -11.54
N LEU A 140 -12.99 10.45 -12.30
CA LEU A 140 -13.98 9.93 -13.24
C LEU A 140 -13.31 9.09 -14.34
N TYR A 141 -12.21 9.59 -14.89
CA TYR A 141 -11.45 8.90 -15.92
C TYR A 141 -10.83 7.59 -15.41
N THR A 142 -10.18 7.61 -14.24
CA THR A 142 -9.51 6.42 -13.69
C THR A 142 -10.52 5.38 -13.23
N GLY A 143 -11.63 5.79 -12.63
CA GLY A 143 -12.76 4.89 -12.35
C GLY A 143 -13.33 4.25 -13.62
N TYR A 144 -13.53 5.02 -14.70
CA TYR A 144 -13.97 4.47 -15.98
C TYR A 144 -12.96 3.46 -16.56
N GLN A 145 -11.67 3.79 -16.54
CA GLN A 145 -10.61 2.92 -17.03
C GLN A 145 -10.49 1.63 -16.22
N MET A 146 -10.69 1.70 -14.90
CA MET A 146 -10.68 0.53 -14.02
C MET A 146 -11.82 -0.44 -14.37
N ILE A 147 -12.99 0.05 -14.79
CA ILE A 147 -14.09 -0.81 -15.27
C ILE A 147 -13.75 -1.47 -16.61
N ARG A 148 -13.16 -0.70 -17.54
CA ARG A 148 -12.76 -1.18 -18.88
C ARG A 148 -11.71 -2.28 -18.81
N HIS A 149 -10.70 -2.10 -17.97
CA HIS A 149 -9.54 -2.99 -17.86
C HIS A 149 -9.61 -3.92 -16.64
N ARG A 150 -10.80 -4.14 -16.07
CA ARG A 150 -10.98 -4.93 -14.82
C ARG A 150 -10.40 -6.36 -14.90
N ASN A 151 -10.42 -6.96 -16.09
CA ASN A 151 -9.92 -8.32 -16.34
C ASN A 151 -8.45 -8.35 -16.74
N GLU A 152 -7.85 -7.20 -17.05
CA GLU A 152 -6.44 -7.11 -17.35
C GLU A 152 -5.63 -7.07 -16.06
N HIS A 153 -4.49 -7.74 -16.09
CA HIS A 153 -3.55 -7.77 -14.99
C HIS A 153 -2.28 -7.07 -15.46
N LEU A 154 -1.64 -6.31 -14.56
CA LEU A 154 -0.34 -5.71 -14.82
C LEU A 154 0.67 -6.83 -15.08
N ASP A 155 1.20 -6.92 -16.29
CA ASP A 155 2.35 -7.78 -16.64
C ASP A 155 3.62 -7.17 -16.04
N PRO A 156 4.19 -7.71 -14.95
CA PRO A 156 5.35 -7.09 -14.29
C PRO A 156 6.60 -7.08 -15.19
N GLU A 157 6.68 -8.00 -16.15
CA GLU A 157 7.75 -8.10 -17.15
C GLU A 157 7.87 -6.86 -18.03
N LYS A 158 6.71 -6.34 -18.46
CA LYS A 158 6.62 -5.19 -19.37
C LYS A 158 6.72 -3.86 -18.61
N SER A 159 6.91 -3.91 -17.29
CA SER A 159 7.03 -2.71 -16.48
C SER A 159 8.26 -1.91 -16.90
N LYS A 160 8.01 -0.68 -17.38
CA LYS A 160 9.07 0.29 -17.69
C LYS A 160 9.95 0.57 -16.48
N ALA A 161 9.38 0.54 -15.28
CA ALA A 161 10.11 0.75 -14.04
C ALA A 161 11.15 -0.36 -13.81
N LEU A 162 10.76 -1.62 -14.01
CA LEU A 162 11.68 -2.75 -13.90
C LEU A 162 12.76 -2.70 -14.99
N ALA A 163 12.38 -2.44 -16.24
CA ALA A 163 13.33 -2.33 -17.35
C ALA A 163 14.36 -1.22 -17.09
N LEU A 164 13.91 -0.07 -16.57
CA LEU A 164 14.78 1.04 -16.20
C LEU A 164 15.70 0.70 -15.04
N PHE A 165 15.18 0.01 -14.03
CA PHE A 165 15.96 -0.45 -12.88
C PHE A 165 17.05 -1.43 -13.32
N ARG A 166 16.71 -2.48 -14.07
CA ARG A 166 17.67 -3.46 -14.61
C ARG A 166 18.75 -2.82 -15.47
N ARG A 167 18.39 -1.77 -16.23
CA ARG A 167 19.33 -1.04 -17.09
C ARG A 167 20.32 -0.17 -16.32
N ARG A 168 19.91 0.39 -15.17
CA ARG A 168 20.72 1.39 -14.44
C ARG A 168 21.38 0.87 -13.17
N VAL A 169 20.82 -0.19 -12.58
CA VAL A 169 21.28 -0.72 -11.30
C VAL A 169 21.90 -2.09 -11.53
N PRO A 170 23.21 -2.26 -11.28
CA PRO A 170 23.87 -3.57 -11.33
C PRO A 170 23.16 -4.52 -10.37
N MET A 171 22.71 -5.67 -10.87
CA MET A 171 21.95 -6.63 -10.06
C MET A 171 22.37 -8.08 -10.29
N THR A 172 22.05 -8.95 -9.34
CA THR A 172 22.15 -10.41 -9.49
C THR A 172 20.87 -11.01 -10.06
N GLU A 173 20.97 -12.20 -10.62
CA GLU A 173 19.82 -12.97 -11.12
C GLU A 173 19.16 -13.83 -10.02
N ASP A 174 19.82 -13.99 -8.87
CA ASP A 174 19.34 -14.83 -7.77
C ASP A 174 18.98 -14.06 -6.49
N PHE A 175 17.96 -14.54 -5.77
CA PHE A 175 17.65 -14.10 -4.41
C PHE A 175 18.73 -14.57 -3.43
N HIS A 176 19.30 -13.64 -2.64
CA HIS A 176 20.36 -13.93 -1.67
C HIS A 176 19.86 -13.79 -0.22
N GLY A 177 18.86 -14.59 0.13
CA GLY A 177 18.15 -14.47 1.39
C GLY A 177 17.31 -13.18 1.48
N GLN A 178 17.22 -12.61 2.68
CA GLN A 178 16.51 -11.35 2.92
C GLN A 178 17.30 -10.09 2.54
N ARG A 179 18.48 -10.21 1.91
CA ARG A 179 19.35 -9.05 1.64
C ARG A 179 18.90 -8.32 0.39
N PHE A 180 18.71 -7.00 0.47
CA PHE A 180 18.41 -6.16 -0.70
C PHE A 180 19.65 -5.85 -1.54
N LEU A 181 20.78 -5.66 -0.88
CA LEU A 181 22.08 -5.38 -1.48
C LEU A 181 23.06 -6.44 -1.02
N ILE A 182 23.97 -6.82 -1.91
CA ILE A 182 25.09 -7.71 -1.63
C ILE A 182 26.38 -7.12 -2.17
N ARG A 183 27.52 -7.59 -1.66
CA ARG A 183 28.82 -7.31 -2.25
C ARG A 183 29.44 -8.60 -2.77
N LYS A 184 29.77 -8.62 -4.07
CA LYS A 184 30.39 -9.77 -4.76
C LYS A 184 31.54 -9.24 -5.62
N ARG A 185 32.75 -9.75 -5.41
CA ARG A 185 33.97 -9.35 -6.14
C ARG A 185 34.22 -7.83 -6.06
N GLY A 186 34.08 -7.25 -4.87
CA GLY A 186 34.27 -5.81 -4.65
C GLY A 186 33.18 -4.88 -5.19
N ALA A 187 32.24 -5.36 -6.01
CA ALA A 187 31.11 -4.57 -6.52
C ALA A 187 29.88 -4.69 -5.60
N LEU A 188 29.19 -3.57 -5.38
CA LEU A 188 27.88 -3.56 -4.70
C LEU A 188 26.80 -3.85 -5.74
N LEU A 189 26.06 -4.94 -5.54
CA LEU A 189 25.01 -5.39 -6.45
C LEU A 189 23.65 -5.37 -5.74
N ALA A 190 22.63 -4.95 -6.46
CA ALA A 190 21.24 -5.14 -6.06
C ALA A 190 20.85 -6.61 -6.20
N THR A 191 20.01 -7.09 -5.29
CA THR A 191 19.35 -8.39 -5.46
C THR A 191 18.00 -8.21 -6.15
N PRO A 192 17.42 -9.28 -6.70
CA PRO A 192 16.04 -9.26 -7.19
C PRO A 192 15.04 -8.77 -6.15
N LEU A 193 15.29 -8.99 -4.85
CA LEU A 193 14.43 -8.52 -3.77
C LEU A 193 14.31 -6.98 -3.74
N LEU A 194 15.39 -6.26 -4.09
CA LEU A 194 15.37 -4.81 -4.19
C LEU A 194 14.60 -4.36 -5.44
N ALA A 195 14.76 -5.05 -6.57
CA ALA A 195 14.01 -4.76 -7.78
C ALA A 195 12.49 -4.90 -7.56
N VAL A 196 12.09 -5.96 -6.85
CA VAL A 196 10.71 -6.20 -6.44
C VAL A 196 10.21 -5.10 -5.51
N LEU A 197 10.99 -4.70 -4.50
CA LEU A 197 10.63 -3.59 -3.61
C LEU A 197 10.42 -2.29 -4.39
N VAL A 198 11.32 -1.96 -5.31
CA VAL A 198 11.20 -0.76 -6.15
C VAL A 198 9.93 -0.81 -7.00
N LEU A 199 9.60 -1.98 -7.57
CA LEU A 199 8.37 -2.12 -8.35
C LEU A 199 7.12 -1.91 -7.48
N VAL A 200 7.11 -2.50 -6.28
CA VAL A 200 6.03 -2.31 -5.29
C VAL A 200 5.86 -0.82 -4.95
N GLU A 201 6.95 -0.11 -4.64
CA GLU A 201 6.93 1.33 -4.34
C GLU A 201 6.44 2.18 -5.52
N VAL A 202 6.89 1.88 -6.73
CA VAL A 202 6.44 2.60 -7.94
C VAL A 202 4.96 2.36 -8.18
N THR A 203 4.49 1.14 -8.01
CA THR A 203 3.06 0.81 -8.11
C THR A 203 2.25 1.56 -7.04
N ASP A 204 2.72 1.61 -5.79
CA ASP A 204 2.06 2.35 -4.71
C ASP A 204 2.02 3.86 -4.99
N ILE A 205 3.07 4.41 -5.58
CA ILE A 205 3.10 5.80 -6.07
C ILE A 205 2.03 6.02 -7.14
N ILE A 206 1.90 5.11 -8.10
CA ILE A 206 0.84 5.19 -9.13
C ILE A 206 -0.54 5.16 -8.48
N PHE A 207 -0.77 4.28 -7.51
CA PHE A 207 -2.03 4.24 -6.75
C PHE A 207 -2.28 5.48 -5.88
N ALA A 208 -1.21 6.13 -5.41
CA ALA A 208 -1.32 7.39 -4.68
C ALA A 208 -1.91 8.50 -5.56
N VAL A 209 -1.69 8.46 -6.88
CA VAL A 209 -2.25 9.43 -7.83
C VAL A 209 -3.78 9.38 -7.85
N ASP A 210 -4.40 8.21 -7.69
CA ASP A 210 -5.86 8.06 -7.63
C ASP A 210 -6.42 8.35 -6.23
N SER A 211 -5.76 7.82 -5.20
CA SER A 211 -6.26 7.87 -3.83
C SER A 211 -6.16 9.26 -3.18
N ILE A 212 -5.13 10.04 -3.50
CA ILE A 212 -4.92 11.36 -2.87
C ILE A 212 -5.98 12.38 -3.31
N PRO A 213 -6.27 12.55 -4.62
CA PRO A 213 -7.42 13.33 -5.05
C PRO A 213 -8.73 12.85 -4.41
N ALA A 214 -8.94 11.53 -4.31
CA ALA A 214 -10.16 10.97 -3.75
C ALA A 214 -10.37 11.36 -2.28
N ILE A 215 -9.33 11.34 -1.45
CA ILE A 215 -9.45 11.74 -0.05
C ILE A 215 -9.59 13.27 0.12
N PHE A 216 -8.96 14.08 -0.74
CA PHE A 216 -9.19 15.53 -0.77
C PHE A 216 -10.63 15.90 -1.20
N ALA A 217 -11.34 15.03 -1.91
CA ALA A 217 -12.77 15.19 -2.18
C ALA A 217 -13.65 15.11 -0.92
N VAL A 218 -13.13 14.47 0.13
CA VAL A 218 -13.85 14.24 1.38
C VAL A 218 -13.50 15.31 2.40
N THR A 219 -12.23 15.69 2.50
CA THR A 219 -11.75 16.66 3.48
C THR A 219 -10.54 17.42 2.95
N ASP A 220 -10.53 18.72 3.23
CA ASP A 220 -9.39 19.60 2.94
C ASP A 220 -8.40 19.65 4.14
N GLU A 221 -8.71 18.94 5.24
CA GLU A 221 -7.90 18.90 6.45
C GLU A 221 -6.73 17.92 6.30
N VAL A 222 -5.54 18.46 6.05
CA VAL A 222 -4.30 17.69 5.81
C VAL A 222 -4.01 16.66 6.90
N PHE A 223 -4.31 16.97 8.16
CA PHE A 223 -4.14 16.02 9.26
C PHE A 223 -5.05 14.80 9.13
N LEU A 224 -6.31 14.98 8.75
CA LEU A 224 -7.24 13.87 8.54
C LEU A 224 -6.84 13.06 7.31
N VAL A 225 -6.43 13.73 6.24
CA VAL A 225 -5.90 13.08 5.03
C VAL A 225 -4.72 12.18 5.37
N PHE A 226 -3.70 12.71 6.05
CA PHE A 226 -2.50 11.95 6.43
C PHE A 226 -2.82 10.79 7.37
N THR A 227 -3.59 11.03 8.43
CA THR A 227 -3.85 10.00 9.45
C THR A 227 -4.75 8.88 8.94
N ALA A 228 -5.83 9.20 8.20
CA ALA A 228 -6.69 8.20 7.58
C ALA A 228 -5.88 7.31 6.61
N ASN A 229 -5.00 7.94 5.83
CA ASN A 229 -4.11 7.25 4.91
C ASN A 229 -3.14 6.31 5.64
N ALA A 230 -2.41 6.85 6.63
CA ALA A 230 -1.43 6.09 7.40
C ALA A 230 -2.10 4.87 8.07
N PHE A 231 -3.20 5.06 8.80
CA PHE A 231 -3.88 3.95 9.47
C PHE A 231 -4.50 2.94 8.50
N ALA A 232 -4.87 3.35 7.28
CA ALA A 232 -5.34 2.42 6.26
C ALA A 232 -4.23 1.47 5.78
N ILE A 233 -3.01 2.01 5.57
CA ILE A 233 -1.90 1.27 4.95
C ILE A 233 -1.03 0.48 5.95
N LEU A 234 -0.93 0.91 7.21
CA LEU A 234 -0.05 0.26 8.19
C LEU A 234 -0.34 -1.23 8.40
N GLY A 235 -1.61 -1.63 8.29
CA GLY A 235 -2.04 -3.03 8.40
C GLY A 235 -1.94 -3.86 7.13
N LEU A 236 -1.43 -3.31 6.02
CA LEU A 236 -1.49 -3.99 4.71
C LEU A 236 -0.70 -5.29 4.66
N ARG A 237 0.42 -5.36 5.37
CA ARG A 237 1.21 -6.59 5.45
C ARG A 237 0.39 -7.74 6.04
N ALA A 238 -0.32 -7.52 7.14
CA ALA A 238 -1.20 -8.53 7.73
C ALA A 238 -2.36 -8.87 6.78
N MET A 239 -2.91 -7.86 6.11
CA MET A 239 -3.96 -8.05 5.11
C MET A 239 -3.48 -8.88 3.91
N TYR A 240 -2.24 -8.69 3.47
CA TYR A 240 -1.63 -9.46 2.39
C TYR A 240 -1.63 -10.95 2.71
N PHE A 241 -1.11 -11.35 3.88
CA PHE A 241 -1.09 -12.77 4.26
C PHE A 241 -2.49 -13.35 4.53
N LEU A 242 -3.47 -12.49 4.82
CA LEU A 242 -4.86 -12.89 4.96
C LEU A 242 -5.54 -13.11 3.59
N LEU A 243 -5.23 -12.28 2.59
CA LEU A 243 -5.97 -12.19 1.33
C LEU A 243 -5.26 -12.77 0.11
N ALA A 244 -3.94 -12.99 0.14
CA ALA A 244 -3.17 -13.43 -1.03
C ALA A 244 -3.68 -14.74 -1.65
N ASP A 245 -4.16 -15.68 -0.82
CA ASP A 245 -4.72 -16.96 -1.27
C ASP A 245 -6.26 -16.88 -1.49
N LEU A 246 -6.83 -15.68 -1.43
CA LEU A 246 -8.27 -15.38 -1.61
C LEU A 246 -8.55 -14.40 -2.75
N ILE A 247 -7.54 -14.00 -3.52
CA ILE A 247 -7.66 -12.96 -4.56
C ILE A 247 -8.78 -13.29 -5.55
N HIS A 248 -8.86 -14.56 -5.96
CA HIS A 248 -9.91 -15.07 -6.86
C HIS A 248 -11.32 -14.93 -6.30
N ARG A 249 -11.48 -14.74 -4.98
CA ARG A 249 -12.78 -14.56 -4.34
C ARG A 249 -13.31 -13.14 -4.39
N PHE A 250 -12.50 -12.16 -4.80
CA PHE A 250 -12.86 -10.73 -4.82
C PHE A 250 -13.11 -10.20 -6.23
N ILE A 251 -13.86 -10.98 -7.04
CA ILE A 251 -14.11 -10.70 -8.47
C ILE A 251 -14.75 -9.33 -8.76
N TYR A 252 -15.61 -8.81 -7.85
CA TYR A 252 -16.28 -7.52 -8.03
C TYR A 252 -15.63 -6.38 -7.26
N LEU A 253 -14.49 -6.61 -6.59
CA LEU A 253 -13.84 -5.56 -5.81
C LEU A 253 -13.36 -4.43 -6.70
N LYS A 254 -12.67 -4.74 -7.82
CA LYS A 254 -12.25 -3.71 -8.80
C LYS A 254 -13.42 -2.88 -9.32
N ILE A 255 -14.58 -3.50 -9.55
CA ILE A 255 -15.79 -2.77 -9.96
C ILE A 255 -16.28 -1.86 -8.83
N GLY A 256 -16.31 -2.36 -7.60
CA GLY A 256 -16.70 -1.56 -6.44
C GLY A 256 -15.80 -0.35 -6.24
N LEU A 257 -14.49 -0.53 -6.33
CA LEU A 257 -13.51 0.57 -6.21
C LEU A 257 -13.68 1.59 -7.33
N ALA A 258 -13.88 1.14 -8.57
CA ALA A 258 -14.15 2.03 -9.68
C ALA A 258 -15.42 2.88 -9.48
N LEU A 259 -16.50 2.26 -8.99
CA LEU A 259 -17.73 2.98 -8.67
C LEU A 259 -17.54 3.98 -7.53
N VAL A 260 -16.72 3.64 -6.52
CA VAL A 260 -16.34 4.58 -5.46
C VAL A 260 -15.57 5.77 -6.03
N LEU A 261 -14.58 5.55 -6.90
CA LEU A 261 -13.81 6.64 -7.54
C LEU A 261 -14.72 7.55 -8.37
N ILE A 262 -15.62 6.97 -9.18
CA ILE A 262 -16.59 7.73 -9.96
C ILE A 262 -17.51 8.54 -9.04
N TRP A 263 -18.07 7.93 -7.99
CA TRP A 263 -18.92 8.61 -7.03
C TRP A 263 -18.21 9.78 -6.35
N VAL A 264 -16.98 9.57 -5.91
CA VAL A 264 -16.15 10.59 -5.26
C VAL A 264 -15.80 11.72 -6.24
N GLY A 265 -15.50 11.40 -7.50
CA GLY A 265 -15.29 12.38 -8.56
C GLY A 265 -16.53 13.23 -8.85
N ILE A 266 -17.72 12.60 -8.93
CA ILE A 266 -19.01 13.30 -9.07
C ILE A 266 -19.24 14.22 -7.86
N LYS A 267 -19.06 13.71 -6.65
CA LYS A 267 -19.21 14.50 -5.42
C LYS A 267 -18.27 15.71 -5.42
N MET A 268 -17.02 15.52 -5.82
CA MET A 268 -16.04 16.59 -5.89
C MET A 268 -16.49 17.66 -6.89
N LEU A 269 -16.97 17.29 -8.08
CA LEU A 269 -17.46 18.23 -9.08
C LEU A 269 -18.69 19.01 -8.59
N LEU A 270 -19.63 18.32 -7.95
CA LEU A 270 -20.85 18.93 -7.42
C LEU A 270 -20.56 19.92 -6.28
N LYS A 271 -19.56 19.63 -5.42
CA LYS A 271 -19.14 20.49 -4.31
C LYS A 271 -18.72 21.89 -4.78
N ILE A 272 -18.23 22.04 -6.01
CA ILE A 272 -17.63 23.29 -6.48
C ILE A 272 -18.70 24.35 -6.81
N ASP A 273 -19.67 24.03 -7.68
CA ASP A 273 -20.61 25.05 -8.21
C ASP A 273 -22.09 24.77 -7.93
N ILE A 274 -22.46 23.56 -7.50
CA ILE A 274 -23.86 23.09 -7.55
C ILE A 274 -24.41 22.80 -6.16
N TYR A 275 -23.84 21.80 -5.47
CA TYR A 275 -24.43 21.27 -4.24
C TYR A 275 -23.40 20.50 -3.40
N TYR A 276 -23.36 20.83 -2.10
CA TYR A 276 -22.57 20.08 -1.14
C TYR A 276 -23.30 18.81 -0.69
N ILE A 277 -22.80 17.64 -1.12
CA ILE A 277 -23.32 16.35 -0.64
C ILE A 277 -22.84 16.12 0.80
N PRO A 278 -23.74 15.95 1.78
CA PRO A 278 -23.36 15.69 3.16
C PRO A 278 -22.48 14.43 3.29
N THR A 279 -21.44 14.52 4.12
CA THR A 279 -20.51 13.42 4.36
C THR A 279 -21.18 12.10 4.77
N PRO A 280 -22.22 12.06 5.62
CA PRO A 280 -22.91 10.81 5.95
C PRO A 280 -23.52 10.11 4.74
N VAL A 281 -24.10 10.87 3.81
CA VAL A 281 -24.68 10.31 2.58
C VAL A 281 -23.60 9.69 1.72
N SER A 282 -22.49 10.42 1.52
CA SER A 282 -21.35 9.89 0.77
C SER A 282 -20.75 8.64 1.44
N LEU A 283 -20.62 8.65 2.76
CA LEU A 283 -20.12 7.52 3.54
C LEU A 283 -21.02 6.29 3.38
N ALA A 284 -22.34 6.48 3.45
CA ALA A 284 -23.31 5.42 3.25
C ALA A 284 -23.19 4.83 1.83
N VAL A 285 -23.13 5.67 0.80
CA VAL A 285 -22.97 5.21 -0.59
C VAL A 285 -21.68 4.41 -0.77
N ILE A 286 -20.55 4.91 -0.26
CA ILE A 286 -19.26 4.20 -0.33
C ILE A 286 -19.34 2.86 0.39
N ALA A 287 -19.85 2.83 1.62
CA ALA A 287 -19.99 1.61 2.41
C ALA A 287 -20.93 0.60 1.73
N THR A 288 -22.02 1.05 1.11
CA THR A 288 -22.95 0.20 0.35
C THR A 288 -22.28 -0.39 -0.88
N ILE A 289 -21.60 0.43 -1.70
CA ILE A 289 -20.91 -0.06 -2.91
C ILE A 289 -19.89 -1.14 -2.54
N LEU A 290 -19.02 -0.86 -1.56
CA LEU A 290 -18.00 -1.80 -1.11
C LEU A 290 -18.60 -3.04 -0.48
N GLY A 291 -19.59 -2.87 0.41
CA GLY A 291 -20.28 -3.96 1.08
C GLY A 291 -20.97 -4.90 0.11
N VAL A 292 -21.68 -4.36 -0.89
CA VAL A 292 -22.33 -5.14 -1.94
C VAL A 292 -21.30 -5.84 -2.82
N SER A 293 -20.24 -5.15 -3.26
CA SER A 293 -19.16 -5.76 -4.05
C SER A 293 -18.48 -6.92 -3.33
N ILE A 294 -18.17 -6.76 -2.04
CA ILE A 294 -17.57 -7.82 -1.22
C ILE A 294 -18.57 -8.96 -1.03
N ALA A 295 -19.80 -8.68 -0.60
CA ALA A 295 -20.82 -9.69 -0.34
C ALA A 295 -21.17 -10.50 -1.60
N ALA A 296 -21.35 -9.84 -2.74
CA ALA A 296 -21.59 -10.48 -4.03
C ALA A 296 -20.41 -11.35 -4.47
N SER A 297 -19.17 -10.86 -4.32
CA SER A 297 -17.97 -11.63 -4.67
C SER A 297 -17.86 -12.89 -3.81
N LEU A 298 -18.08 -12.75 -2.50
CA LEU A 298 -18.06 -13.88 -1.56
C LEU A 298 -19.23 -14.85 -1.77
N TRP A 299 -20.38 -14.38 -2.27
CA TRP A 299 -21.55 -15.20 -2.59
C TRP A 299 -21.36 -16.04 -3.85
N VAL A 300 -20.89 -15.42 -4.93
CA VAL A 300 -20.64 -16.10 -6.21
C VAL A 300 -19.51 -17.12 -6.08
N THR A 301 -18.49 -16.83 -5.26
CA THR A 301 -17.34 -17.72 -5.04
C THR A 301 -17.51 -18.66 -3.83
N ARG A 302 -18.74 -18.83 -3.32
CA ARG A 302 -19.01 -19.81 -2.25
C ARG A 302 -18.64 -21.21 -2.72
N GLY A 303 -17.95 -21.97 -1.87
CA GLY A 303 -17.52 -23.33 -2.17
C GLY A 303 -16.21 -23.43 -2.94
N GLN A 304 -15.66 -22.33 -3.46
CA GLN A 304 -14.31 -22.33 -4.04
C GLN A 304 -13.27 -22.39 -2.91
N ALA A 305 -12.41 -23.41 -2.94
CA ALA A 305 -11.31 -23.50 -1.99
C ALA A 305 -10.26 -22.40 -2.22
N ARG A 306 -9.48 -22.14 -1.17
CA ARG A 306 -8.32 -21.23 -1.24
C ARG A 306 -7.26 -21.87 -2.12
N HIS A 307 -6.85 -21.19 -3.18
CA HIS A 307 -5.75 -21.63 -4.01
C HIS A 307 -4.82 -20.43 -4.22
N ALA A 308 -3.53 -20.65 -4.00
CA ALA A 308 -2.53 -19.66 -4.34
C ALA A 308 -2.51 -19.45 -5.85
N LEU A 309 -2.13 -18.24 -6.29
CA LEU A 309 -1.86 -18.00 -7.71
C LEU A 309 -0.81 -19.01 -8.21
N PRO A 310 -1.00 -19.63 -9.38
CA PRO A 310 -0.08 -20.64 -9.89
C PRO A 310 1.32 -20.05 -10.05
N ALA A 311 2.32 -20.75 -9.51
CA ALA A 311 3.71 -20.34 -9.66
C ALA A 311 4.13 -20.41 -11.15
N PRO A 312 4.95 -19.46 -11.63
CA PRO A 312 5.46 -19.50 -12.99
C PRO A 312 6.36 -20.74 -13.17
N GLN A 313 6.22 -21.41 -14.32
CA GLN A 313 7.06 -22.59 -14.64
C GLN A 313 8.54 -22.21 -14.76
N ASN A 314 8.82 -21.02 -15.30
CA ASN A 314 10.15 -20.44 -15.42
C ASN A 314 10.17 -19.09 -14.69
N PRO A 315 10.54 -19.05 -13.41
CA PRO A 315 10.64 -17.80 -12.68
C PRO A 315 11.74 -16.91 -13.27
N PRO A 316 11.56 -15.58 -13.33
CA PRO A 316 12.58 -14.66 -13.84
C PRO A 316 13.88 -14.65 -13.03
N PHE A 317 13.84 -15.10 -11.77
CA PHE A 317 14.96 -15.07 -10.83
C PHE A 317 15.12 -16.42 -10.15
N GLY A 318 16.38 -16.80 -9.90
CA GLY A 318 16.73 -18.00 -9.13
C GLY A 318 16.84 -17.72 -7.63
N THR A 319 17.23 -18.73 -6.85
CA THR A 319 17.55 -18.59 -5.42
C THR A 319 18.97 -19.08 -5.19
N ALA A 320 19.80 -18.23 -4.57
CA ALA A 320 21.19 -18.55 -4.31
C ALA A 320 21.32 -19.67 -3.28
N SER A 321 22.33 -20.51 -3.46
CA SER A 321 22.66 -21.59 -2.52
C SER A 321 23.19 -21.05 -1.18
N ALA A 322 23.16 -21.87 -0.14
CA ALA A 322 23.71 -21.52 1.16
C ALA A 322 25.20 -21.16 1.07
N GLU A 323 25.98 -21.89 0.27
CA GLU A 323 27.40 -21.64 0.03
C GLU A 323 27.65 -20.28 -0.62
N GLU A 324 26.85 -19.91 -1.62
CA GLU A 324 26.94 -18.60 -2.28
C GLU A 324 26.60 -17.46 -1.32
N ILE A 325 25.64 -17.68 -0.43
CA ILE A 325 25.20 -16.73 0.61
C ILE A 325 26.29 -16.52 1.66
N GLU A 326 27.04 -17.57 2.01
CA GLU A 326 28.17 -17.53 2.95
C GLU A 326 29.42 -16.90 2.33
N ALA A 327 29.65 -17.10 1.03
CA ALA A 327 30.78 -16.54 0.30
C ALA A 327 30.69 -15.01 0.06
N LEU A 328 29.60 -14.36 0.46
CA LEU A 328 29.41 -12.91 0.26
C LEU A 328 30.31 -12.06 1.17
N GLU A 329 30.85 -10.99 0.59
CA GLU A 329 31.60 -10.00 1.35
C GLU A 329 30.67 -9.16 2.25
N PRO A 330 31.16 -8.67 3.40
CA PRO A 330 30.39 -7.75 4.22
C PRO A 330 30.11 -6.44 3.48
N LEU A 331 28.86 -5.96 3.56
CA LEU A 331 28.42 -4.70 2.95
C LEU A 331 29.23 -3.50 3.45
N TRP A 332 29.49 -3.48 4.76
CA TRP A 332 30.29 -2.45 5.41
C TRP A 332 31.69 -3.00 5.66
N ARG A 333 32.71 -2.42 5.03
CA ARG A 333 34.11 -2.69 5.41
C ARG A 333 34.28 -2.16 6.83
N ARG A 334 34.48 -3.03 7.81
CA ARG A 334 34.94 -2.59 9.14
C ARG A 334 36.25 -1.81 8.93
N PRO A 335 36.39 -0.57 9.46
CA PRO A 335 37.67 0.11 9.47
C PRO A 335 38.67 -0.81 10.16
N GLY A 336 39.77 -1.12 9.48
CA GLY A 336 40.64 -2.26 9.81
C GLY A 336 41.16 -2.23 11.24
N LYS A 337 41.13 -3.40 11.91
CA LYS A 337 42.19 -3.71 12.89
C LYS A 337 43.50 -3.65 12.11
N LYS A 338 44.30 -2.61 12.36
CA LYS A 338 45.71 -2.59 11.95
C LYS A 338 46.33 -3.89 12.46
N SER A 339 46.84 -4.71 11.54
CA SER A 339 47.73 -5.80 11.92
C SER A 339 48.93 -5.18 12.60
N VAL A 340 49.03 -5.34 13.91
CA VAL A 340 50.28 -5.13 14.64
C VAL A 340 51.18 -6.27 14.19
N ARG A 341 52.00 -6.01 13.17
CA ARG A 341 53.24 -6.76 12.96
C ARG A 341 54.24 -6.18 13.95
N THR A 342 54.49 -6.93 15.03
CA THR A 342 55.76 -6.88 15.76
C THR A 342 56.68 -7.92 15.19
#